data_AF-E3FRY7-F1
#
_entry.id   AF-E3FRY7-F1
#
_cell.length_a   1.000
_cell.length_b   1.000
_cell.length_c   1.000
_cell.angle_alpha   90.00
_cell.angle_beta   90.00
_cell.angle_gamma   90.00
#
_symmetry.space_group_name_H-M   'P 1'
#
loop_
_entity.id
_entity.type
_entity.pdbx_description
1 polymer ?
#
loop_
_entity_poly.entity_id
_entity_poly.type
_entity_poly.pdbx_seq_one_letter_code
_entity_poly.pdbx_strand_id
1 'polypeptide(L)'
;MRWRGGGVGGLVLAVGCAPLEVERRVERGPVLRTYTQEVALGEKGLVAEVEAQWPRLTFRFLSSEVCRTEKHEEFIESVITEHYESSAAPALSAGLANTVLGGALLLARPLFSNAPDRDAIDREGRYGASHRKKATVWGSVLMVLGVPSLVTGIVQSLRSGEETETRKGDTVVSLREAPCRVEPANGTVEFAGGAGAPPAPRPTTDGALTLTVEELRGMRFEGVLLEGVPAALTPEARERVSNFRVCARLLTEPMDAAVLARAGEGQLRALRQQVAGCEAIPEAPAGERLRALDEALSAQASHVEAPESPQVGSFEEALAAYRPALNITPDSAAVQKLEDPEALTGQALVLRGVLERYEGPNIAVVQVGPMQVLVFLAQDRLWGAEVRRGSRVELVGVMMGRQRLGDLELPLVRAVWMRTAL
;
A
#
# COMPACT_ATOMS: atom_id res chain seq x y z
N MET A 1 39.88 98.92 -2.34
CA MET A 1 38.96 97.80 -2.09
C MET A 1 39.71 96.70 -1.35
N ARG A 2 39.43 96.53 -0.05
CA ARG A 2 40.01 95.48 0.80
C ARG A 2 39.13 94.23 0.68
N TRP A 3 39.59 93.21 -0.05
CA TRP A 3 39.05 91.87 0.08
C TRP A 3 39.54 91.29 1.42
N ARG A 4 38.63 91.21 2.41
CA ARG A 4 38.83 90.38 3.60
C ARG A 4 38.74 88.93 3.15
N GLY A 5 39.78 88.15 3.47
CA GLY A 5 39.83 86.72 3.18
C GLY A 5 38.66 85.98 3.82
N GLY A 6 37.83 85.38 2.97
CA GLY A 6 36.98 84.26 3.37
C GLY A 6 37.88 83.07 3.64
N GLY A 7 38.03 82.72 4.92
CA GLY A 7 38.57 81.44 5.33
C GLY A 7 37.56 80.35 5.01
N VAL A 8 37.85 79.61 3.94
CA VAL A 8 37.35 78.26 3.67
C VAL A 8 37.49 77.47 4.99
N GLY A 9 36.39 77.12 5.64
CA GLY A 9 35.63 75.94 5.28
C GLY A 9 35.83 74.91 6.39
N GLY A 10 35.01 75.00 7.43
CA GLY A 10 34.84 73.90 8.38
C GLY A 10 34.30 72.71 7.63
N LEU A 11 35.17 71.75 7.32
CA LEU A 11 34.77 70.42 6.85
C LEU A 11 34.39 69.64 8.11
N VAL A 12 33.16 69.89 8.55
CA VAL A 12 32.51 69.18 9.65
C VAL A 12 32.49 67.70 9.30
N LEU A 13 32.94 66.91 10.27
CA LEU A 13 32.88 65.45 10.36
C LEU A 13 31.48 64.91 10.05
N ALA A 14 31.18 64.65 8.78
CA ALA A 14 30.02 63.85 8.36
C ALA A 14 30.43 62.37 8.19
N VAL A 15 31.18 61.82 9.14
CA VAL A 15 31.60 60.39 9.17
C VAL A 15 30.67 59.56 10.05
N GLY A 16 29.70 60.17 10.73
CA GLY A 16 28.76 59.43 11.58
C GLY A 16 27.51 59.04 10.80
N CYS A 17 27.24 57.74 10.70
CA CYS A 17 25.96 57.11 10.31
C CYS A 17 25.83 56.59 8.87
N ALA A 18 26.86 55.97 8.30
CA ALA A 18 26.59 54.91 7.32
C ALA A 18 26.06 53.69 8.09
N PRO A 19 24.89 53.10 7.73
CA PRO A 19 24.38 51.92 8.39
C PRO A 19 25.34 50.75 8.12
N LEU A 20 25.75 50.06 9.19
CA LEU A 20 26.46 48.79 9.10
C LEU A 20 25.55 47.78 8.41
N GLU A 21 26.06 47.10 7.38
CA GLU A 21 25.37 45.95 6.80
C GLU A 21 25.55 44.77 7.76
N VAL A 22 24.43 44.13 8.09
CA VAL A 22 24.39 43.03 9.06
C VAL A 22 23.92 41.79 8.32
N GLU A 23 24.80 40.79 8.26
CA GLU A 23 24.45 39.47 7.77
C GLU A 23 24.33 38.51 8.95
N ARG A 24 23.16 37.86 9.05
CA ARG A 24 22.89 36.89 10.12
C ARG A 24 22.69 35.52 9.51
N ARG A 25 23.57 34.58 9.86
CA ARG A 25 23.40 33.15 9.53
C ARG A 25 23.25 32.32 10.80
N VAL A 26 22.54 31.21 10.67
CA VAL A 26 22.33 30.24 11.74
C VAL A 26 22.97 28.93 11.32
N GLU A 27 23.94 28.48 12.11
CA GLU A 27 24.64 27.22 11.88
C GLU A 27 24.25 26.19 12.93
N ARG A 28 23.86 24.99 12.47
CA ARG A 28 23.50 23.88 13.35
C ARG A 28 24.77 23.19 13.84
N GLY A 29 25.00 23.24 15.15
CA GLY A 29 26.06 22.52 15.85
C GLY A 29 25.71 21.06 16.16
N PRO A 30 26.56 20.37 16.93
CA PRO A 30 26.37 18.97 17.25
C PRO A 30 25.13 18.74 18.13
N VAL A 31 24.52 17.56 17.96
CA VAL A 31 23.44 17.09 18.83
C VAL A 31 23.99 16.84 20.23
N LEU A 32 23.39 17.48 21.23
CA LEU A 32 23.75 17.35 22.65
C LEU A 32 23.12 16.09 23.25
N ARG A 33 21.83 15.88 22.98
CA ARG A 33 21.12 14.69 23.42
C ARG A 33 19.88 14.44 22.59
N THR A 34 19.44 13.20 22.61
CA THR A 34 18.16 12.77 22.09
C THR A 34 17.30 12.33 23.26
N TYR A 35 16.08 12.83 23.35
CA TYR A 35 15.15 12.44 24.40
C TYR A 35 13.74 12.25 23.84
N THR A 36 12.91 11.55 24.60
CA THR A 36 11.54 11.24 24.22
C THR A 36 10.60 11.91 25.22
N GLN A 37 9.56 12.56 24.71
CA GLN A 37 8.50 13.15 25.49
C GLN A 37 7.16 12.53 25.11
N GLU A 38 6.38 12.14 26.11
CA GLU A 38 5.01 11.67 25.90
C GLU A 38 4.04 12.79 26.25
N VAL A 39 3.15 13.10 25.32
CA VAL A 39 2.09 14.10 25.47
C VAL A 39 0.76 13.39 25.26
N ALA A 40 -0.11 13.42 26.27
CA ALA A 40 -1.48 12.97 26.11
C ALA A 40 -2.27 14.04 25.34
N LEU A 41 -2.87 13.65 24.21
CA LEU A 41 -3.65 14.59 23.39
C LEU A 41 -5.06 14.84 23.96
N GLY A 42 -5.48 14.04 24.94
CA GLY A 42 -6.81 14.14 25.56
C GLY A 42 -7.96 13.66 24.67
N GLU A 43 -7.67 13.25 23.44
CA GLU A 43 -8.62 12.61 22.55
C GLU A 43 -8.90 11.18 23.02
N LYS A 44 -10.16 10.89 23.31
CA LYS A 44 -10.61 9.56 23.72
C LYS A 44 -11.14 8.80 22.51
N GLY A 45 -10.49 7.69 22.18
CA GLY A 45 -10.98 6.70 21.24
C GLY A 45 -11.80 5.64 21.97
N LEU A 46 -12.83 5.14 21.30
CA LEU A 46 -13.60 3.98 21.73
C LEU A 46 -13.48 2.90 20.65
N VAL A 47 -13.00 1.73 21.03
CA VAL A 47 -12.82 0.58 20.13
C VAL A 47 -13.62 -0.60 20.64
N ALA A 48 -14.21 -1.37 19.73
CA ALA A 48 -14.84 -2.65 20.04
C ALA A 48 -14.00 -3.78 19.43
N GLU A 49 -13.40 -4.60 20.28
CA GLU A 49 -12.80 -5.87 19.87
C GLU A 49 -13.85 -6.97 19.87
N VAL A 50 -13.69 -7.95 18.99
CA VAL A 50 -14.67 -9.03 18.83
C VAL A 50 -13.98 -10.38 18.96
N GLU A 51 -14.47 -11.21 19.87
CA GLU A 51 -14.04 -12.58 20.07
C GLU A 51 -15.19 -13.53 19.74
N ALA A 52 -14.92 -14.49 18.85
CA ALA A 52 -15.92 -15.45 18.37
C ALA A 52 -15.58 -16.85 18.91
N GLN A 53 -16.48 -17.42 19.72
CA GLN A 53 -16.37 -18.78 20.24
C GLN A 53 -17.78 -19.37 20.33
N TRP A 54 -18.09 -20.39 19.54
CA TRP A 54 -19.45 -20.93 19.50
C TRP A 54 -19.95 -21.41 20.88
N PRO A 55 -21.21 -21.15 21.29
CA PRO A 55 -22.30 -20.45 20.59
C PRO A 55 -22.37 -18.94 20.94
N ARG A 56 -21.24 -18.31 21.27
CA ARG A 56 -21.17 -16.94 21.80
C ARG A 56 -20.28 -16.02 20.96
N LEU A 57 -20.72 -14.77 20.83
CA LEU A 57 -19.93 -13.68 20.26
C LEU A 57 -19.76 -12.61 21.34
N THR A 58 -18.52 -12.30 21.69
CA THR A 58 -18.23 -11.32 22.74
C THR A 58 -17.63 -10.07 22.13
N PHE A 59 -18.26 -8.93 22.39
CA PHE A 59 -17.73 -7.60 22.13
C PHE A 59 -17.01 -7.11 23.39
N ARG A 60 -15.75 -6.70 23.27
CA ARG A 60 -15.00 -6.02 24.34
C ARG A 60 -14.80 -4.56 23.95
N PHE A 61 -15.38 -3.67 24.74
CA PHE A 61 -15.30 -2.23 24.55
C PHE A 61 -14.14 -1.68 25.36
N LEU A 62 -13.22 -1.01 24.66
CA LEU A 62 -12.01 -0.45 25.23
C LEU A 62 -12.02 1.05 24.95
N SER A 63 -11.88 1.85 26.00
CA SER A 63 -11.57 3.27 25.88
C SER A 63 -10.06 3.45 25.96
N SER A 64 -9.52 4.27 25.07
CA SER A 64 -8.09 4.61 25.07
C SER A 64 -7.90 6.10 24.82
N GLU A 65 -6.87 6.67 25.41
CA GLU A 65 -6.40 8.01 25.05
C GLU A 65 -5.41 7.92 23.89
N VAL A 66 -5.35 8.93 23.03
CA VAL A 66 -4.25 9.03 22.05
C VAL A 66 -3.06 9.69 22.72
N CYS A 67 -1.96 8.95 22.86
CA CYS A 67 -0.69 9.48 23.30
C CYS A 67 0.21 9.76 22.10
N ARG A 68 0.88 10.91 22.15
CA ARG A 68 1.87 11.32 21.18
C ARG A 68 3.25 11.22 21.80
N THR A 69 4.06 10.34 21.23
CA THR A 69 5.47 10.19 21.57
C THR A 69 6.30 11.03 20.61
N GLU A 70 6.88 12.11 21.11
CA GLU A 70 7.74 13.01 20.35
C GLU A 70 9.20 12.68 20.67
N LYS A 71 10.01 12.48 19.63
CA LYS A 71 11.46 12.34 19.76
C LYS A 71 12.11 13.67 19.43
N HIS A 72 12.85 14.18 20.39
CA HIS A 72 13.51 15.48 20.33
C HIS A 72 15.02 15.30 20.18
N GLU A 73 15.62 16.13 19.33
CA GLU A 73 17.06 16.35 19.31
C GLU A 73 17.35 17.75 19.86
N GLU A 74 18.03 17.81 21.01
CA GLU A 74 18.58 19.05 21.53
C GLU A 74 19.97 19.24 20.91
N PHE A 75 20.23 20.40 20.31
CA PHE A 75 21.50 20.74 19.67
C PHE A 75 21.90 22.18 19.98
N ILE A 76 23.17 22.51 19.75
CA ILE A 76 23.64 23.89 19.84
C ILE A 76 23.39 24.57 18.49
N GLU A 77 22.82 25.77 18.51
CA GLU A 77 22.80 26.67 17.37
C GLU A 77 23.79 27.80 17.60
N SER A 78 24.64 28.05 16.60
CA SER A 78 25.49 29.23 16.55
C SER A 78 24.80 30.26 15.65
N VAL A 79 24.37 31.36 16.25
CA VAL A 79 23.92 32.54 15.51
C VAL A 79 25.15 33.41 15.28
N ILE A 80 25.60 33.46 14.03
CA ILE A 80 26.75 34.26 13.64
C ILE A 80 26.20 35.54 13.01
N THR A 81 26.56 36.68 13.60
CA THR A 81 26.21 38.01 13.12
C THR A 81 27.48 38.70 12.64
N GLU A 82 27.62 38.83 11.33
CA GLU A 82 28.75 39.52 10.72
C GLU A 82 28.36 40.97 10.42
N HIS A 83 29.16 41.90 10.94
CA HIS A 83 29.06 43.31 10.63
C HIS A 83 30.17 43.66 9.64
N TYR A 84 29.81 44.08 8.42
CA TYR A 84 30.79 44.57 7.45
C TYR A 84 30.40 45.92 6.88
N GLU A 85 31.41 46.74 6.56
CA GLU A 85 31.23 47.99 5.85
C GLU A 85 31.89 47.88 4.48
N SER A 86 31.07 47.82 3.43
CA SER A 86 31.53 47.75 2.03
C SER A 86 32.38 48.97 1.60
N SER A 87 32.31 50.08 2.33
CA SER A 87 33.10 51.29 2.10
C SER A 87 34.49 51.33 2.74
N ALA A 88 34.81 50.41 3.67
CA ALA A 88 36.05 50.48 4.43
C ALA A 88 37.31 50.26 3.56
N ALA A 89 37.28 49.28 2.65
CA ALA A 89 38.42 48.97 1.78
C ALA A 89 38.72 50.06 0.71
N PRO A 90 37.72 50.64 0.03
CA PRO A 90 37.93 51.80 -0.84
C PRO A 90 38.45 53.03 -0.09
N ALA A 91 37.96 53.30 1.13
CA ALA A 91 38.40 54.43 1.94
C ALA A 91 39.86 54.27 2.40
N LEU A 92 40.25 53.08 2.87
CA LEU A 92 41.62 52.77 3.26
C LEU A 92 42.60 52.90 2.08
N SER A 93 42.27 52.33 0.93
CA SER A 93 43.13 52.36 -0.26
C SER A 93 43.31 53.76 -0.82
N ALA A 94 42.23 54.53 -0.98
CA ALA A 94 42.30 55.92 -1.44
C ALA A 94 43.00 56.84 -0.42
N GLY A 95 42.76 56.63 0.88
CA GLY A 95 43.41 57.38 1.95
C GLY A 95 44.91 57.12 2.02
N LEU A 96 45.34 55.85 1.95
CA LEU A 96 46.75 55.47 1.88
C LEU A 96 47.43 56.09 0.66
N ALA A 97 46.85 55.94 -0.53
CA ALA A 97 47.44 56.46 -1.77
C ALA A 97 47.64 57.99 -1.73
N ASN A 98 46.61 58.74 -1.32
CA ASN A 98 46.67 60.20 -1.24
C ASN A 98 47.62 60.69 -0.14
N THR A 99 47.65 60.01 1.01
CA THR A 99 48.56 60.36 2.12
C THR A 99 50.02 60.09 1.73
N VAL A 100 50.30 58.95 1.10
CA VAL A 100 51.66 58.61 0.65
C VAL A 100 52.12 59.57 -0.45
N LEU A 101 51.30 59.83 -1.47
CA LEU A 101 51.65 60.77 -2.55
C LEU A 101 51.80 62.21 -2.04
N GLY A 102 50.89 62.65 -1.18
CA GLY A 102 50.96 63.98 -0.57
C GLY A 102 52.19 64.15 0.33
N GLY A 103 52.48 63.15 1.17
CA GLY A 103 53.67 63.12 2.01
C GLY A 103 54.97 63.08 1.21
N ALA A 104 55.04 62.27 0.15
CA ALA A 104 56.20 62.21 -0.74
C ALA A 104 56.46 63.55 -1.44
N LEU A 105 55.43 64.23 -1.95
CA LEU A 105 55.56 65.56 -2.55
C LEU A 105 56.07 66.62 -1.55
N LEU A 106 55.63 66.54 -0.29
CA LEU A 106 56.08 67.44 0.77
C LEU A 106 57.52 67.13 1.22
N LEU A 107 57.91 65.86 1.31
CA LEU A 107 59.27 65.44 1.64
C LEU A 107 60.27 65.71 0.52
N ALA A 108 59.86 65.57 -0.74
CA ALA A 108 60.64 65.90 -1.93
C ALA A 108 60.67 67.40 -2.25
N ARG A 109 59.96 68.23 -1.47
CA ARG A 109 59.95 69.70 -1.59
C ARG A 109 61.32 70.37 -1.77
N PRO A 110 62.42 69.98 -1.10
CA PRO A 110 63.72 70.63 -1.29
C PRO A 110 64.38 70.28 -2.64
N LEU A 111 63.93 69.22 -3.31
CA LEU A 111 64.45 68.80 -4.62
C LEU A 111 63.84 69.61 -5.78
N PHE A 112 62.75 70.35 -5.54
CA PHE A 112 62.11 71.19 -6.55
C PHE A 112 62.64 72.62 -6.56
N SER A 113 62.83 73.15 -7.77
CA SER A 113 63.26 74.54 -7.96
C SER A 113 62.28 75.54 -7.34
N ASN A 114 62.83 76.54 -6.66
CA ASN A 114 62.08 77.68 -6.14
C ASN A 114 61.98 78.84 -7.15
N ALA A 115 62.56 78.69 -8.34
CA ALA A 115 62.45 79.68 -9.40
C ALA A 115 61.00 79.77 -9.91
N PRO A 116 60.52 80.96 -10.31
CA PRO A 116 59.24 81.12 -10.97
C PRO A 116 59.17 80.25 -12.21
N ASP A 117 58.03 79.62 -12.44
CA ASP A 117 57.81 78.81 -13.62
C ASP A 117 57.61 79.74 -14.82
N ARG A 118 58.56 79.69 -15.77
CA ARG A 118 58.57 80.57 -16.95
C ARG A 118 57.73 80.04 -18.10
N ASP A 119 57.34 78.77 -18.04
CA ASP A 119 56.57 78.09 -19.09
C ASP A 119 55.06 78.31 -18.92
N ALA A 120 54.65 78.83 -17.76
CA ALA A 120 53.29 79.26 -17.48
C ALA A 120 53.26 80.76 -17.16
N ILE A 121 52.56 81.54 -17.98
CA ILE A 121 52.33 82.98 -17.74
C ILE A 121 50.82 83.18 -17.55
N ASP A 122 50.42 83.86 -16.47
CA ASP A 122 49.02 84.13 -16.20
C ASP A 122 48.46 85.25 -17.12
N ARG A 123 47.14 85.46 -17.06
CA ARG A 123 46.46 86.49 -17.87
C ARG A 123 46.91 87.92 -17.55
N GLU A 124 47.63 88.13 -16.45
CA GLU A 124 48.20 89.42 -16.03
C GLU A 124 49.69 89.56 -16.40
N GLY A 125 50.25 88.59 -17.14
CA GLY A 125 51.64 88.62 -17.60
C GLY A 125 52.67 88.21 -16.54
N ARG A 126 52.25 87.61 -15.42
CA ARG A 126 53.16 87.17 -14.36
C ARG A 126 53.57 85.71 -14.55
N TYR A 127 54.81 85.40 -14.19
CA TYR A 127 55.30 84.02 -14.17
C TYR A 127 54.54 83.16 -13.15
N GLY A 128 54.32 81.91 -13.51
CA GLY A 128 53.61 80.93 -12.71
C GLY A 128 54.32 80.64 -11.38
N ALA A 129 53.54 80.10 -10.45
CA ALA A 129 54.06 79.61 -9.17
C ALA A 129 55.19 78.60 -9.40
N SER A 130 56.27 78.69 -8.61
CA SER A 130 57.40 77.75 -8.69
C SER A 130 56.94 76.29 -8.54
N HIS A 131 57.65 75.35 -9.15
CA HIS A 131 57.36 73.91 -8.98
C HIS A 131 57.34 73.50 -7.51
N ARG A 132 58.21 74.11 -6.68
CA ARG A 132 58.19 73.94 -5.24
C ARG A 132 56.88 74.39 -4.59
N LYS A 133 56.31 75.53 -5.03
CA LYS A 133 55.03 76.04 -4.52
C LYS A 133 53.86 75.16 -4.99
N LYS A 134 53.87 74.71 -6.26
CA LYS A 134 52.88 73.75 -6.79
C LYS A 134 52.92 72.43 -6.02
N ALA A 135 54.11 71.84 -5.80
CA ALA A 135 54.27 70.60 -5.04
C ALA A 135 53.84 70.75 -3.57
N THR A 136 54.08 71.92 -2.95
CA THR A 136 53.62 72.18 -1.58
C THR A 136 52.09 72.24 -1.52
N VAL A 137 51.45 72.98 -2.44
CA VAL A 137 49.99 73.11 -2.47
C VAL A 137 49.33 71.75 -2.75
N TRP A 138 49.79 71.02 -3.76
CA TRP A 138 49.25 69.70 -4.09
C TRP A 138 49.54 68.68 -2.99
N GLY A 139 50.74 68.69 -2.41
CA GLY A 139 51.08 67.83 -1.28
C GLY A 139 50.19 68.08 -0.06
N SER A 140 49.92 69.34 0.27
CA SER A 140 49.00 69.69 1.35
C SER A 140 47.55 69.31 1.04
N VAL A 141 47.06 69.54 -0.18
CA VAL A 141 45.70 69.14 -0.59
C VAL A 141 45.52 67.62 -0.51
N LEU A 142 46.49 66.86 -1.02
CA LEU A 142 46.47 65.39 -0.98
C LEU A 142 46.52 64.85 0.46
N MET A 143 47.30 65.46 1.35
CA MET A 143 47.30 65.09 2.77
C MET A 143 45.96 65.41 3.47
N VAL A 144 45.36 66.56 3.17
CA VAL A 144 44.07 66.97 3.74
C VAL A 144 42.94 66.04 3.30
N LEU A 145 43.00 65.49 2.08
CA LEU A 145 42.02 64.52 1.59
C LEU A 145 42.35 63.07 2.03
N GLY A 146 43.63 62.72 2.09
CA GLY A 146 44.10 61.36 2.37
C GLY A 146 44.02 60.96 3.84
N VAL A 147 44.39 61.85 4.78
CA VAL A 147 44.42 61.50 6.21
C VAL A 147 43.02 61.22 6.76
N PRO A 148 41.98 62.03 6.49
CA PRO A 148 40.64 61.73 6.97
C PRO A 148 40.10 60.41 6.42
N SER A 149 40.28 60.14 5.13
CA SER A 149 39.81 58.88 4.50
C SER A 149 40.55 57.65 5.03
N LEU A 150 41.83 57.79 5.37
CA LEU A 150 42.58 56.74 6.08
C LEU A 150 41.99 56.49 7.47
N VAL A 151 41.77 57.55 8.25
CA VAL A 151 41.21 57.45 9.60
C VAL A 151 39.81 56.85 9.58
N THR A 152 38.95 57.24 8.62
CA THR A 152 37.63 56.63 8.46
C THR A 152 37.74 55.15 8.15
N GLY A 153 38.58 54.77 7.20
CA GLY A 153 38.78 53.37 6.86
C GLY A 153 39.29 52.52 8.03
N ILE A 154 40.18 53.06 8.87
CA ILE A 154 40.68 52.38 10.08
C ILE A 154 39.55 52.23 11.12
N VAL A 155 38.80 53.30 11.40
CA VAL A 155 37.70 53.26 12.38
C VAL A 155 36.61 52.29 11.93
N GLN A 156 36.27 52.27 10.64
CA GLN A 156 35.29 51.36 10.07
C GLN A 156 35.78 49.90 10.15
N SER A 157 37.05 49.63 9.84
CA SER A 157 37.64 48.30 9.98
C SER A 157 37.75 47.81 11.43
N LEU A 158 37.84 48.71 12.40
CA LEU A 158 37.82 48.36 13.83
C LEU A 158 36.40 48.10 14.35
N ARG A 159 35.37 48.55 13.63
CA ARG A 159 33.96 48.32 13.95
C ARG A 159 33.38 47.09 13.27
N SER A 160 33.98 46.65 12.15
CA SER A 160 33.63 45.36 11.55
C SER A 160 34.07 44.22 12.48
N GLY A 161 33.19 43.26 12.68
CA GLY A 161 33.43 42.15 13.58
C GLY A 161 32.36 41.07 13.44
N GLU A 162 32.75 39.86 13.82
CA GLU A 162 31.86 38.72 13.93
C GLU A 162 31.45 38.58 15.40
N GLU A 163 30.13 38.56 15.65
CA GLU A 163 29.57 38.21 16.94
C GLU A 163 28.88 36.85 16.84
N THR A 164 29.33 35.91 17.67
CA THR A 164 28.80 34.54 17.68
C THR A 164 28.08 34.31 19.00
N GLU A 165 26.75 34.19 18.93
CA GLU A 165 25.90 33.83 20.05
C GLU A 165 25.56 32.33 19.96
N THR A 166 25.81 31.58 21.04
CA THR A 166 25.44 30.17 21.12
C THR A 166 24.16 30.01 21.93
N ARG A 167 23.18 29.32 21.35
CA ARG A 167 21.90 29.02 22.02
C ARG A 167 21.53 27.55 21.87
N LYS A 168 20.63 27.08 22.73
CA LYS A 168 20.07 25.73 22.63
C LYS A 168 18.88 25.73 21.69
N GLY A 169 18.94 24.88 20.68
CA GLY A 169 17.82 24.55 19.80
C GLY A 169 17.23 23.20 20.17
N ASP A 170 15.93 23.05 19.94
CA ASP A 170 15.21 21.79 20.07
C ASP A 170 14.36 21.59 18.81
N THR A 171 14.40 20.38 18.25
CA THR A 171 13.58 20.01 17.10
C THR A 171 13.00 18.62 17.26
N VAL A 172 11.76 18.47 16.80
CA VAL A 172 11.08 17.17 16.74
C VAL A 172 11.57 16.44 15.51
N VAL A 173 12.27 15.32 15.70
CA VAL A 173 12.82 14.50 14.60
C VAL A 173 11.91 13.35 14.19
N SER A 174 11.06 12.89 15.09
CA SER A 174 10.04 11.90 14.77
C SER A 174 8.87 12.00 15.72
N LEU A 175 7.68 11.69 15.22
CA LEU A 175 6.45 11.70 15.98
C LEU A 175 5.71 10.39 15.75
N ARG A 176 5.20 9.80 16.82
CA ARG A 176 4.38 8.59 16.76
C ARG A 176 3.17 8.76 17.67
N GLU A 177 1.98 8.62 17.10
CA GLU A 177 0.73 8.58 17.84
C GLU A 177 0.28 7.13 18.00
N ALA A 178 -0.09 6.75 19.22
CA ALA A 178 -0.57 5.42 19.52
C ALA A 178 -1.61 5.46 20.65
N PRO A 179 -2.57 4.51 20.67
CA PRO A 179 -3.45 4.33 21.81
C PRO A 179 -2.64 4.03 23.08
N CYS A 180 -2.96 4.71 24.16
CA CYS A 180 -2.39 4.52 25.50
C CYS A 180 -3.51 4.47 26.54
N ARG A 181 -3.17 4.03 27.76
CA ARG A 181 -4.12 3.92 28.89
C ARG A 181 -5.43 3.22 28.48
N VAL A 182 -5.27 2.00 27.96
CA VAL A 182 -6.41 1.20 27.50
C VAL A 182 -7.15 0.67 28.74
N GLU A 183 -8.42 1.04 28.87
CA GLU A 183 -9.29 0.65 29.98
C GLU A 183 -10.61 0.07 29.45
N PRO A 184 -11.21 -0.93 30.14
CA PRO A 184 -12.53 -1.43 29.81
C PRO A 184 -13.61 -0.35 29.92
N ALA A 185 -14.44 -0.19 28.89
CA ALA A 185 -15.50 0.82 28.85
C ALA A 185 -16.86 0.21 29.19
N ASN A 186 -17.42 0.58 30.35
CA ASN A 186 -18.75 0.15 30.78
C ASN A 186 -19.85 1.10 30.26
N GLY A 187 -21.02 0.56 29.94
CA GLY A 187 -22.18 1.35 29.50
C GLY A 187 -23.23 0.53 28.77
N THR A 188 -24.17 1.22 28.15
CA THR A 188 -25.24 0.65 27.35
C THR A 188 -24.83 0.60 25.88
N VAL A 189 -24.81 -0.61 25.31
CA VAL A 189 -24.53 -0.87 23.91
C VAL A 189 -25.79 -0.73 23.08
N GLU A 190 -25.70 0.04 22.02
CA GLU A 190 -26.72 0.18 20.99
C GLU A 190 -26.17 -0.34 19.66
N PHE A 191 -26.98 -1.09 18.94
CA PHE A 191 -26.62 -1.61 17.62
C PHE A 191 -27.22 -0.68 16.56
N ALA A 192 -26.41 -0.18 15.65
CA ALA A 192 -26.83 0.78 14.63
C ALA A 192 -26.51 0.34 13.21
N GLY A 193 -27.24 0.94 12.27
CA GLY A 193 -27.20 0.56 10.85
C GLY A 193 -27.94 -0.75 10.59
N GLY A 194 -27.95 -1.18 9.32
CA GLY A 194 -28.65 -2.38 8.89
C GLY A 194 -30.15 -2.22 8.64
N ALA A 195 -30.73 -3.16 7.89
CA ALA A 195 -32.14 -3.15 7.56
C ALA A 195 -33.00 -3.72 8.70
N GLY A 196 -34.01 -2.96 9.14
CA GLY A 196 -34.97 -3.37 10.17
C GLY A 196 -34.99 -2.44 11.37
N ALA A 197 -35.78 -2.79 12.39
CA ALA A 197 -35.74 -2.09 13.67
C ALA A 197 -34.44 -2.46 14.42
N PRO A 198 -33.74 -1.49 15.03
CA PRO A 198 -32.52 -1.77 15.77
C PRO A 198 -32.82 -2.69 16.97
N PRO A 199 -31.90 -3.61 17.30
CA PRO A 199 -32.00 -4.42 18.51
C PRO A 199 -32.13 -3.56 19.77
N ALA A 200 -32.79 -4.09 20.81
CA ALA A 200 -32.89 -3.41 22.09
C ALA A 200 -31.49 -3.16 22.70
N PRO A 201 -31.24 -1.98 23.32
CA PRO A 201 -29.98 -1.67 23.96
C PRO A 201 -29.64 -2.64 25.10
N ARG A 202 -28.34 -2.91 25.33
CA ARG A 202 -27.88 -3.90 26.31
C ARG A 202 -26.70 -3.38 27.14
N PRO A 203 -26.67 -3.59 28.46
CA PRO A 203 -25.53 -3.17 29.27
C PRO A 203 -24.30 -4.07 29.02
N THR A 204 -23.11 -3.50 29.15
CA THR A 204 -21.86 -4.26 29.28
C THR A 204 -21.61 -4.66 30.74
N THR A 205 -20.80 -5.69 30.94
CA THR A 205 -20.25 -6.10 32.23
C THR A 205 -18.73 -6.20 32.08
N ASP A 206 -17.97 -5.45 32.89
CA ASP A 206 -16.51 -5.34 32.79
C ASP A 206 -16.01 -5.03 31.36
N GLY A 207 -16.72 -4.12 30.68
CA GLY A 207 -16.45 -3.71 29.31
C GLY A 207 -16.81 -4.75 28.25
N ALA A 208 -17.44 -5.87 28.62
CA ALA A 208 -17.82 -6.92 27.68
C ALA A 208 -19.33 -7.03 27.49
N LEU A 209 -19.77 -7.31 26.26
CA LEU A 209 -21.12 -7.74 25.91
C LEU A 209 -21.04 -9.06 25.18
N THR A 210 -21.65 -10.10 25.74
CA THR A 210 -21.74 -11.42 25.09
C THR A 210 -23.13 -11.62 24.53
N LEU A 211 -23.21 -12.04 23.26
CA LEU A 211 -24.44 -12.38 22.56
C LEU A 211 -24.44 -13.86 22.21
N THR A 212 -25.60 -14.51 22.28
CA THR A 212 -25.75 -15.88 21.79
C THR A 212 -26.12 -15.92 20.30
N VAL A 213 -25.97 -17.08 19.70
CA VAL A 213 -26.37 -17.35 18.31
C VAL A 213 -27.85 -17.06 18.05
N GLU A 214 -28.73 -17.38 19.01
CA GLU A 214 -30.18 -17.12 18.91
C GLU A 214 -30.47 -15.62 18.84
N GLU A 215 -29.77 -14.84 19.66
CA GLU A 215 -29.92 -13.40 19.73
C GLU A 215 -29.44 -12.76 18.42
N LEU A 216 -28.30 -13.21 17.89
CA LEU A 216 -27.71 -12.69 16.66
C LEU A 216 -28.49 -13.04 15.39
N ARG A 217 -29.23 -14.15 15.37
CA ARG A 217 -29.94 -14.66 14.18
C ARG A 217 -30.90 -13.64 13.57
N GLY A 218 -31.58 -12.86 14.42
CA GLY A 218 -32.53 -11.82 14.01
C GLY A 218 -31.91 -10.43 13.88
N MET A 219 -30.69 -10.23 14.37
CA MET A 219 -30.06 -8.91 14.43
C MET A 219 -29.42 -8.55 13.09
N ARG A 220 -29.65 -7.30 12.67
CA ARG A 220 -28.98 -6.67 11.54
C ARG A 220 -28.45 -5.32 11.99
N PHE A 221 -27.13 -5.19 11.98
CA PHE A 221 -26.43 -3.97 12.30
C PHE A 221 -25.12 -3.89 11.51
N GLU A 222 -24.60 -2.67 11.37
CA GLU A 222 -23.32 -2.38 10.71
C GLU A 222 -22.29 -1.81 11.70
N GLY A 223 -22.76 -1.22 12.80
CA GLY A 223 -21.93 -0.66 13.85
C GLY A 223 -22.52 -0.85 15.24
N VAL A 224 -21.71 -0.52 16.24
CA VAL A 224 -22.08 -0.54 17.65
C VAL A 224 -21.73 0.80 18.28
N LEU A 225 -22.59 1.29 19.16
CA LEU A 225 -22.37 2.46 19.98
C LEU A 225 -22.36 2.06 21.44
N LEU A 226 -21.58 2.76 22.26
CA LEU A 226 -21.63 2.68 23.72
C LEU A 226 -22.03 4.05 24.25
N GLU A 227 -23.17 4.15 24.95
CA GLU A 227 -23.71 5.43 25.46
C GLU A 227 -23.83 6.50 24.35
N GLY A 228 -24.27 6.08 23.16
CA GLY A 228 -24.42 6.95 21.99
C GLY A 228 -23.10 7.32 21.28
N VAL A 229 -21.94 6.86 21.76
CA VAL A 229 -20.63 7.08 21.11
C VAL A 229 -20.31 5.88 20.20
N PRO A 230 -20.00 6.09 18.91
CA PRO A 230 -19.65 4.98 18.02
C PRO A 230 -18.34 4.32 18.46
N ALA A 231 -18.35 3.00 18.64
CA ALA A 231 -17.14 2.24 18.88
C ALA A 231 -16.55 1.75 17.55
N ALA A 232 -15.29 2.06 17.31
CA ALA A 232 -14.60 1.65 16.10
C ALA A 232 -14.42 0.12 16.08
N LEU A 233 -14.90 -0.53 15.02
CA LEU A 233 -14.65 -1.94 14.74
C LEU A 233 -13.55 -2.05 13.68
N THR A 234 -12.47 -2.76 13.98
CA THR A 234 -11.43 -3.05 12.98
C THR A 234 -12.02 -3.85 11.80
N PRO A 235 -11.40 -3.82 10.60
CA PRO A 235 -11.86 -4.63 9.48
C PRO A 235 -11.99 -6.12 9.83
N GLU A 236 -11.04 -6.67 10.59
CA GLU A 236 -11.04 -8.06 11.04
C GLU A 236 -12.18 -8.34 12.01
N ALA A 237 -12.47 -7.40 12.92
CA ALA A 237 -13.61 -7.51 13.83
C ALA A 237 -14.94 -7.49 13.06
N ARG A 238 -15.10 -6.61 12.07
CA ARG A 238 -16.29 -6.55 11.21
C ARG A 238 -16.49 -7.85 10.42
N GLU A 239 -15.42 -8.37 9.84
CA GLU A 239 -15.45 -9.66 9.14
C GLU A 239 -15.83 -10.80 10.09
N ARG A 240 -15.26 -10.83 11.29
CA ARG A 240 -15.57 -11.84 12.32
C ARG A 240 -17.04 -11.80 12.73
N VAL A 241 -17.63 -10.62 12.96
CA VAL A 241 -19.06 -10.44 13.24
C VAL A 241 -19.90 -10.95 12.07
N SER A 242 -19.54 -10.58 10.84
CA SER A 242 -20.26 -11.00 9.63
C SER A 242 -20.24 -12.52 9.46
N ASN A 243 -19.07 -13.13 9.53
CA ASN A 243 -18.90 -14.58 9.39
C ASN A 243 -19.63 -15.33 10.50
N PHE A 244 -19.54 -14.87 11.75
CA PHE A 244 -20.27 -15.46 12.87
C PHE A 244 -21.78 -15.38 12.67
N ARG A 245 -22.33 -14.27 12.17
CA ARG A 245 -23.77 -14.13 11.87
C ARG A 245 -24.24 -15.05 10.74
N VAL A 246 -23.43 -15.21 9.69
CA VAL A 246 -23.73 -16.17 8.61
C VAL A 246 -23.76 -17.59 9.15
N CYS A 247 -22.76 -17.98 9.94
CA CYS A 247 -22.68 -19.32 10.55
C CYS A 247 -23.77 -19.56 11.59
N ALA A 248 -24.09 -18.55 12.41
CA ALA A 248 -25.22 -18.57 13.34
C ALA A 248 -26.51 -18.97 12.62
N ARG A 249 -26.78 -18.36 11.47
CA ARG A 249 -27.94 -18.70 10.64
C ARG A 249 -27.84 -20.11 10.04
N LEU A 250 -26.74 -20.42 9.36
CA LEU A 250 -26.56 -21.69 8.63
C LEU A 250 -26.61 -22.92 9.54
N LEU A 251 -26.06 -22.82 10.76
CA LEU A 251 -25.94 -23.95 11.68
C LEU A 251 -27.16 -24.11 12.60
N THR A 252 -27.99 -23.07 12.79
CA THR A 252 -29.18 -23.17 13.66
C THR A 252 -30.52 -23.18 12.93
N GLU A 253 -30.58 -22.77 11.66
CA GLU A 253 -31.79 -22.95 10.87
C GLU A 253 -32.05 -24.46 10.66
N PRO A 254 -33.27 -24.96 10.89
CA PRO A 254 -33.58 -26.37 10.67
C PRO A 254 -33.37 -26.73 9.19
N MET A 255 -32.67 -27.82 8.92
CA MET A 255 -32.53 -28.37 7.58
C MET A 255 -33.72 -29.30 7.31
N ASP A 256 -34.68 -28.83 6.54
CA ASP A 256 -35.78 -29.69 6.08
C ASP A 256 -35.26 -30.64 5.00
N ALA A 257 -35.26 -31.94 5.30
CA ALA A 257 -34.85 -32.99 4.38
C ALA A 257 -35.61 -32.93 3.04
N ALA A 258 -36.89 -32.53 3.06
CA ALA A 258 -37.68 -32.38 1.85
C ALA A 258 -37.27 -31.16 1.01
N VAL A 259 -36.70 -30.12 1.64
CA VAL A 259 -36.13 -28.96 0.93
C VAL A 259 -34.78 -29.32 0.32
N LEU A 260 -33.93 -30.04 1.06
CA LEU A 260 -32.63 -30.51 0.56
C LEU A 260 -32.78 -31.46 -0.63
N ALA A 261 -33.74 -32.39 -0.57
CA ALA A 261 -34.02 -33.30 -1.67
C ALA A 261 -34.46 -32.57 -2.96
N ARG A 262 -35.09 -31.41 -2.83
CA ARG A 262 -35.54 -30.57 -3.96
C ARG A 262 -34.50 -29.53 -4.42
N ALA A 263 -33.47 -29.26 -3.62
CA ALA A 263 -32.42 -28.30 -3.96
C ALA A 263 -31.57 -28.84 -5.12
N GLY A 264 -31.11 -27.99 -6.04
CA GLY A 264 -30.22 -28.46 -7.12
C GLY A 264 -28.82 -28.81 -6.60
N GLU A 265 -28.09 -29.69 -7.28
CA GLU A 265 -26.72 -30.09 -6.89
C GLU A 265 -25.79 -28.88 -6.72
N GLY A 266 -25.86 -27.89 -7.62
CA GLY A 266 -25.09 -26.65 -7.49
C GLY A 266 -25.43 -25.84 -6.23
N GLN A 267 -26.70 -25.84 -5.81
CA GLN A 267 -27.13 -25.17 -4.58
C GLN A 267 -26.62 -25.91 -3.33
N LEU A 268 -26.67 -27.25 -3.34
CA LEU A 268 -26.15 -28.08 -2.25
C LEU A 268 -24.63 -27.93 -2.11
N ARG A 269 -23.87 -27.90 -3.22
CA ARG A 269 -22.42 -27.66 -3.20
C ARG A 269 -22.09 -26.27 -2.67
N ALA A 270 -22.82 -25.24 -3.09
CA ALA A 270 -22.62 -23.88 -2.58
C ALA A 270 -22.93 -23.78 -1.07
N LEU A 271 -24.03 -24.39 -0.61
CA LEU A 271 -24.40 -24.44 0.80
C LEU A 271 -23.34 -25.20 1.63
N ARG A 272 -22.85 -26.33 1.11
CA ARG A 272 -21.75 -27.09 1.73
C ARG A 272 -20.49 -26.26 1.88
N GLN A 273 -20.08 -25.51 0.85
CA GLN A 273 -18.92 -24.62 0.93
C GLN A 273 -19.10 -23.54 2.00
N GLN A 274 -20.29 -22.95 2.11
CA GLN A 274 -20.59 -21.95 3.14
C GLN A 274 -20.54 -22.55 4.55
N VAL A 275 -21.12 -23.74 4.76
CA VAL A 275 -21.07 -24.44 6.05
C VAL A 275 -19.65 -24.86 6.41
N ALA A 276 -18.83 -25.27 5.44
CA ALA A 276 -17.42 -25.60 5.67
C ALA A 276 -16.62 -24.37 6.16
N GLY A 277 -16.95 -23.17 5.68
CA GLY A 277 -16.37 -21.93 6.19
C GLY A 277 -16.60 -21.69 7.69
N CYS A 278 -17.65 -22.30 8.26
CA CYS A 278 -17.94 -22.19 9.70
C CYS A 278 -17.02 -23.02 10.60
N GLU A 279 -16.24 -23.95 10.04
CA GLU A 279 -15.21 -24.68 10.80
C GLU A 279 -14.09 -23.77 11.30
N ALA A 280 -13.93 -22.57 10.73
CA ALA A 280 -13.00 -21.56 11.22
C ALA A 280 -13.42 -20.96 12.58
N ILE A 281 -14.66 -21.15 13.02
CA ILE A 281 -15.14 -20.68 14.33
C ILE A 281 -14.91 -21.80 15.35
N PRO A 282 -14.17 -21.54 16.45
CA PRO A 282 -13.95 -22.53 17.49
C PRO A 282 -15.27 -23.10 18.02
N GLU A 283 -15.31 -24.43 18.17
CA GLU A 283 -16.43 -25.21 18.74
C GLU A 283 -17.74 -25.17 17.93
N ALA A 284 -17.72 -24.66 16.69
CA ALA A 284 -18.91 -24.65 15.84
C ALA A 284 -19.32 -26.07 15.39
N PRO A 285 -20.60 -26.46 15.49
CA PRO A 285 -21.09 -27.81 15.15
C PRO A 285 -21.28 -28.00 13.63
N ALA A 286 -20.31 -27.58 12.83
CA ALA A 286 -20.38 -27.66 11.37
C ALA A 286 -20.37 -29.11 10.85
N GLY A 287 -19.71 -30.03 11.55
CA GLY A 287 -19.54 -31.42 11.10
C GLY A 287 -20.84 -32.22 10.96
N GLU A 288 -21.85 -32.00 11.81
CA GLU A 288 -23.17 -32.63 11.65
C GLU A 288 -23.89 -32.10 10.41
N ARG A 289 -23.79 -30.79 10.18
CA ARG A 289 -24.41 -30.11 9.04
C ARG A 289 -23.77 -30.53 7.72
N LEU A 290 -22.44 -30.64 7.68
CA LEU A 290 -21.69 -31.11 6.51
C LEU A 290 -22.06 -32.55 6.15
N ARG A 291 -22.15 -33.45 7.14
CA ARG A 291 -22.57 -34.84 6.91
C ARG A 291 -23.95 -34.93 6.26
N ALA A 292 -24.93 -34.16 6.74
CA ALA A 292 -26.26 -34.14 6.15
C ALA A 292 -26.28 -33.58 4.71
N LEU A 293 -25.41 -32.61 4.40
CA LEU A 293 -25.27 -32.08 3.03
C LEU A 293 -24.55 -33.07 2.10
N ASP A 294 -23.53 -33.78 2.61
CA ASP A 294 -22.83 -34.82 1.87
C ASP A 294 -23.77 -36.01 1.57
N GLU A 295 -24.61 -36.39 2.52
CA GLU A 295 -25.66 -37.41 2.31
C GLU A 295 -26.65 -36.96 1.23
N ALA A 296 -27.15 -35.72 1.28
CA ALA A 296 -28.05 -35.19 0.26
C ALA A 296 -27.42 -35.13 -1.15
N LEU A 297 -26.14 -34.71 -1.24
CA LEU A 297 -25.38 -34.71 -2.49
C LEU A 297 -25.19 -36.13 -3.03
N SER A 298 -24.88 -37.09 -2.16
CA SER A 298 -24.73 -38.49 -2.54
C SER A 298 -26.04 -39.10 -3.03
N ALA A 299 -27.16 -38.79 -2.36
CA ALA A 299 -28.50 -39.23 -2.75
C ALA A 299 -28.90 -38.66 -4.12
N GLN A 300 -28.47 -37.44 -4.44
CA GLN A 300 -28.66 -36.87 -5.78
C GLN A 300 -27.78 -37.52 -6.83
N ALA A 301 -26.52 -37.85 -6.51
CA ALA A 301 -25.68 -38.63 -7.40
C ALA A 301 -26.29 -40.01 -7.70
N SER A 302 -26.96 -40.63 -6.72
CA SER A 302 -27.74 -41.86 -6.91
C SER A 302 -29.03 -41.64 -7.71
N HIS A 303 -29.64 -40.45 -7.65
CA HIS A 303 -30.83 -40.09 -8.43
C HIS A 303 -30.52 -39.63 -9.86
N VAL A 304 -29.26 -39.33 -10.19
CA VAL A 304 -28.76 -39.20 -11.57
C VAL A 304 -28.43 -40.60 -12.13
N GLU A 305 -29.30 -41.58 -11.85
CA GLU A 305 -29.52 -42.65 -12.81
C GLU A 305 -30.30 -42.04 -13.98
N ALA A 306 -29.59 -41.89 -15.11
CA ALA A 306 -30.19 -41.76 -16.43
C ALA A 306 -31.37 -42.75 -16.56
N PRO A 307 -32.46 -42.39 -17.28
CA PRO A 307 -33.69 -43.17 -17.35
C PRO A 307 -33.37 -44.66 -17.53
N GLU A 308 -33.82 -45.47 -16.56
CA GLU A 308 -33.73 -46.93 -16.47
C GLU A 308 -32.84 -47.55 -17.57
N SER A 309 -31.53 -47.58 -17.35
CA SER A 309 -30.65 -48.39 -18.18
C SER A 309 -30.99 -49.86 -17.89
N PRO A 310 -31.59 -50.61 -18.83
CA PRO A 310 -32.01 -51.99 -18.56
C PRO A 310 -30.83 -52.81 -18.02
N GLN A 311 -31.08 -53.56 -16.95
CA GLN A 311 -30.12 -54.55 -16.46
C GLN A 311 -30.00 -55.62 -17.55
N VAL A 312 -28.81 -55.73 -18.13
CA VAL A 312 -28.51 -56.70 -19.19
C VAL A 312 -27.43 -57.64 -18.66
N GLY A 313 -27.66 -58.95 -18.78
CA GLY A 313 -26.76 -60.01 -18.32
C GLY A 313 -25.95 -60.65 -19.44
N SER A 314 -26.20 -60.28 -20.70
CA SER A 314 -25.48 -60.78 -21.88
C SER A 314 -25.31 -59.71 -22.96
N PHE A 315 -24.40 -59.97 -23.91
CA PHE A 315 -24.18 -59.08 -25.05
C PHE A 315 -25.41 -59.02 -25.97
N GLU A 316 -26.07 -60.15 -26.17
CA GLU A 316 -27.26 -60.29 -27.00
C GLU A 316 -28.46 -59.55 -26.37
N GLU A 317 -28.59 -59.59 -25.04
CA GLU A 317 -29.56 -58.76 -24.31
C GLU A 317 -29.26 -57.27 -24.44
N ALA A 318 -27.99 -56.88 -24.37
CA ALA A 318 -27.58 -55.49 -24.57
C ALA A 318 -27.95 -54.97 -25.98
N LEU A 319 -27.74 -55.78 -27.03
CA LEU A 319 -28.17 -55.46 -28.38
C LEU A 319 -29.69 -55.31 -28.50
N ALA A 320 -30.44 -56.24 -27.90
CA ALA A 320 -31.90 -56.23 -27.96
C ALA A 320 -32.50 -55.03 -27.20
N ALA A 321 -31.93 -54.70 -26.05
CA ALA A 321 -32.40 -53.64 -25.17
C ALA A 321 -32.09 -52.23 -25.70
N TYR A 322 -30.88 -52.02 -26.23
CA TYR A 322 -30.44 -50.70 -26.67
C TYR A 322 -30.60 -50.44 -28.17
N ARG A 323 -30.88 -51.47 -28.98
CA ARG A 323 -31.11 -51.39 -30.43
C ARG A 323 -30.14 -50.42 -31.14
N PRO A 324 -28.83 -50.70 -31.11
CA PRO A 324 -27.83 -49.77 -31.57
C PRO A 324 -28.07 -49.38 -33.03
N ALA A 325 -28.15 -48.07 -33.28
CA ALA A 325 -28.36 -47.51 -34.61
C ALA A 325 -27.07 -47.46 -35.43
N LEU A 326 -25.91 -47.62 -34.76
CA LEU A 326 -24.60 -47.44 -35.35
C LEU A 326 -23.69 -48.64 -35.06
N ASN A 327 -23.11 -49.22 -36.10
CA ASN A 327 -22.11 -50.27 -36.02
C ASN A 327 -20.75 -49.74 -36.47
N ILE A 328 -19.86 -49.53 -35.51
CA ILE A 328 -18.51 -49.00 -35.72
C ILE A 328 -17.53 -50.17 -35.67
N THR A 329 -16.92 -50.47 -36.82
CA THR A 329 -15.87 -51.47 -36.94
C THR A 329 -14.64 -50.82 -37.57
N PRO A 330 -13.42 -51.36 -37.39
CA PRO A 330 -12.18 -50.69 -37.83
C PRO A 330 -12.18 -50.29 -39.32
N ASP A 331 -12.88 -51.06 -40.15
CA ASP A 331 -12.94 -50.86 -41.61
C ASP A 331 -14.23 -50.18 -42.09
N SER A 332 -15.14 -49.78 -41.19
CA SER A 332 -16.39 -49.14 -41.60
C SER A 332 -16.25 -47.63 -41.79
N ALA A 333 -16.96 -47.08 -42.78
CA ALA A 333 -17.08 -45.63 -42.95
C ALA A 333 -17.71 -44.93 -41.73
N ALA A 334 -18.33 -45.70 -40.82
CA ALA A 334 -18.92 -45.20 -39.60
C ALA A 334 -17.87 -44.69 -38.59
N VAL A 335 -16.60 -45.10 -38.73
CA VAL A 335 -15.48 -44.62 -37.89
C VAL A 335 -15.28 -43.12 -38.03
N GLN A 336 -15.47 -42.55 -39.22
CA GLN A 336 -15.34 -41.10 -39.46
C GLN A 336 -16.36 -40.29 -38.66
N LYS A 337 -17.51 -40.88 -38.30
CA LYS A 337 -18.52 -40.19 -37.47
C LYS A 337 -18.03 -39.94 -36.04
N LEU A 338 -16.94 -40.60 -35.60
CA LEU A 338 -16.32 -40.35 -34.31
C LEU A 338 -15.51 -39.04 -34.25
N GLU A 339 -15.24 -38.39 -35.39
CA GLU A 339 -14.59 -37.07 -35.42
C GLU A 339 -15.49 -35.98 -34.80
N ASP A 340 -16.81 -36.12 -34.96
CA ASP A 340 -17.83 -35.27 -34.36
C ASP A 340 -18.74 -36.07 -33.40
N PRO A 341 -18.25 -36.41 -32.19
CA PRO A 341 -18.98 -37.24 -31.25
C PRO A 341 -20.23 -36.54 -30.69
N GLU A 342 -20.31 -35.21 -30.76
CA GLU A 342 -21.45 -34.44 -30.26
C GLU A 342 -22.72 -34.69 -31.08
N ALA A 343 -22.59 -34.92 -32.39
CA ALA A 343 -23.70 -35.33 -33.25
C ALA A 343 -24.23 -36.74 -32.94
N LEU A 344 -23.46 -37.53 -32.18
CA LEU A 344 -23.77 -38.91 -31.82
C LEU A 344 -24.22 -39.05 -30.36
N THR A 345 -24.14 -38.00 -29.54
CA THR A 345 -24.48 -38.04 -28.11
C THR A 345 -25.88 -38.62 -27.87
N GLY A 346 -25.96 -39.61 -26.98
CA GLY A 346 -27.19 -40.33 -26.64
C GLY A 346 -27.52 -41.50 -27.58
N GLN A 347 -26.81 -41.68 -28.70
CA GLN A 347 -27.03 -42.81 -29.59
C GLN A 347 -26.36 -44.08 -29.07
N ALA A 348 -27.11 -45.20 -29.11
CA ALA A 348 -26.57 -46.51 -28.86
C ALA A 348 -25.79 -47.03 -30.07
N LEU A 349 -24.63 -47.63 -29.81
CA LEU A 349 -23.72 -48.13 -30.83
C LEU A 349 -23.10 -49.48 -30.44
N VAL A 350 -22.70 -50.24 -31.46
CA VAL A 350 -21.77 -51.36 -31.32
C VAL A 350 -20.40 -50.89 -31.78
N LEU A 351 -19.39 -51.13 -30.96
CA LEU A 351 -18.01 -50.78 -31.28
C LEU A 351 -17.13 -52.02 -31.23
N ARG A 352 -16.36 -52.24 -32.29
CA ARG A 352 -15.34 -53.28 -32.38
C ARG A 352 -13.97 -52.65 -32.53
N GLY A 353 -13.03 -53.06 -31.68
CA GLY A 353 -11.69 -52.48 -31.66
C GLY A 353 -10.68 -53.34 -30.93
N VAL A 354 -9.53 -52.76 -30.61
CA VAL A 354 -8.47 -53.39 -29.81
C VAL A 354 -8.31 -52.59 -28.52
N LEU A 355 -8.40 -53.27 -27.38
CA LEU A 355 -8.16 -52.64 -26.09
C LEU A 355 -6.68 -52.27 -25.95
N GLU A 356 -6.36 -50.98 -26.00
CA GLU A 356 -4.99 -50.51 -25.98
C GLU A 356 -4.41 -50.40 -24.57
N ARG A 357 -5.18 -49.85 -23.62
CA ARG A 357 -4.81 -49.68 -22.22
C ARG A 357 -6.01 -49.33 -21.33
N TYR A 358 -5.81 -49.40 -20.02
CA TYR A 358 -6.74 -48.90 -19.01
C TYR A 358 -6.22 -47.58 -18.43
N GLU A 359 -7.10 -46.60 -18.29
CA GLU A 359 -6.84 -45.29 -17.69
C GLU A 359 -7.56 -45.23 -16.33
N GLY A 360 -6.95 -45.86 -15.31
CA GLY A 360 -7.57 -46.05 -14.01
C GLY A 360 -8.55 -47.23 -13.95
N PRO A 361 -9.39 -47.33 -12.90
CA PRO A 361 -10.23 -48.50 -12.67
C PRO A 361 -11.45 -48.58 -13.60
N ASN A 362 -11.90 -47.46 -14.17
CA ASN A 362 -13.22 -47.34 -14.82
C ASN A 362 -13.15 -46.83 -16.26
N ILE A 363 -11.96 -46.67 -16.83
CA ILE A 363 -11.81 -46.14 -18.19
C ILE A 363 -10.85 -47.04 -18.95
N ALA A 364 -11.25 -47.42 -20.15
CA ALA A 364 -10.44 -48.14 -21.12
C ALA A 364 -10.26 -47.29 -22.38
N VAL A 365 -9.09 -47.39 -23.01
CA VAL A 365 -8.82 -46.80 -24.32
C VAL A 365 -8.91 -47.92 -25.35
N VAL A 366 -9.85 -47.80 -26.28
CA VAL A 366 -10.05 -48.78 -27.37
C VAL A 366 -9.70 -48.13 -28.70
N GLN A 367 -8.79 -48.76 -29.43
CA GLN A 367 -8.41 -48.38 -30.78
C GLN A 367 -9.42 -48.96 -31.79
N VAL A 368 -10.00 -48.11 -32.63
CA VAL A 368 -10.97 -48.47 -33.67
C VAL A 368 -10.50 -47.90 -35.01
N GLY A 369 -9.85 -48.73 -35.83
CA GLY A 369 -9.20 -48.24 -37.05
C GLY A 369 -8.12 -47.20 -36.70
N PRO A 370 -8.15 -45.98 -37.28
CA PRO A 370 -7.23 -44.90 -36.92
C PRO A 370 -7.61 -44.11 -35.65
N MET A 371 -8.81 -44.30 -35.10
CA MET A 371 -9.34 -43.50 -33.99
C MET A 371 -9.16 -44.19 -32.63
N GLN A 372 -8.96 -43.40 -31.58
CA GLN A 372 -9.03 -43.84 -30.19
C GLN A 372 -10.36 -43.40 -29.55
N VAL A 373 -10.94 -44.27 -28.73
CA VAL A 373 -12.19 -44.02 -28.03
C VAL A 373 -12.01 -44.33 -26.55
N LEU A 374 -12.44 -43.41 -25.69
CA LEU A 374 -12.54 -43.64 -24.25
C LEU A 374 -13.81 -44.44 -23.97
N VAL A 375 -13.68 -45.50 -23.19
CA VAL A 375 -14.77 -46.39 -22.82
C VAL A 375 -14.91 -46.37 -21.31
N PHE A 376 -16.02 -45.82 -20.82
CA PHE A 376 -16.33 -45.85 -19.39
C PHE A 376 -16.93 -47.21 -19.01
N LEU A 377 -16.29 -47.87 -18.05
CA LEU A 377 -16.64 -49.16 -17.46
C LEU A 377 -17.19 -48.91 -16.04
N ALA A 378 -18.49 -49.11 -15.86
CA ALA A 378 -19.10 -49.11 -14.53
C ALA A 378 -18.51 -50.20 -13.61
N GLN A 379 -18.23 -49.85 -12.35
CA GLN A 379 -17.61 -50.77 -11.37
C GLN A 379 -18.52 -51.94 -10.97
N ASP A 380 -19.83 -51.76 -11.11
CA ASP A 380 -20.84 -52.65 -10.51
C ASP A 380 -21.35 -53.72 -11.50
N ARG A 381 -20.80 -53.76 -12.72
CA ARG A 381 -21.23 -54.71 -13.76
C ARG A 381 -20.27 -55.88 -13.87
N LEU A 382 -20.83 -57.10 -13.88
CA LEU A 382 -20.10 -58.33 -14.21
C LEU A 382 -19.82 -58.33 -15.73
N TRP A 383 -18.69 -57.74 -16.13
CA TRP A 383 -18.25 -57.74 -17.53
C TRP A 383 -17.95 -59.17 -18.01
N GLY A 384 -18.15 -59.43 -19.30
CA GLY A 384 -17.86 -60.74 -19.89
C GLY A 384 -16.36 -61.04 -19.88
N ALA A 385 -15.89 -61.73 -18.84
CA ALA A 385 -14.50 -62.14 -18.60
C ALA A 385 -13.48 -60.98 -18.50
N GLU A 386 -12.33 -61.22 -17.87
CA GLU A 386 -11.22 -60.26 -17.83
C GLU A 386 -10.71 -59.96 -19.25
N VAL A 387 -11.08 -58.81 -19.79
CA VAL A 387 -10.59 -58.37 -21.09
C VAL A 387 -9.15 -57.88 -20.95
N ARG A 388 -8.19 -58.65 -21.47
CA ARG A 388 -6.77 -58.30 -21.39
C ARG A 388 -6.39 -57.22 -22.39
N ARG A 389 -5.42 -56.38 -22.03
CA ARG A 389 -4.76 -55.44 -22.94
C ARG A 389 -4.30 -56.16 -24.22
N GLY A 390 -4.53 -55.55 -25.37
CA GLY A 390 -4.22 -56.09 -26.70
C GLY A 390 -5.28 -57.03 -27.26
N SER A 391 -6.32 -57.38 -26.50
CA SER A 391 -7.41 -58.21 -26.99
C SER A 391 -8.30 -57.42 -27.96
N ARG A 392 -8.84 -58.12 -28.96
CA ARG A 392 -9.95 -57.60 -29.74
C ARG A 392 -11.19 -57.59 -28.88
N VAL A 393 -11.91 -56.48 -28.89
CA VAL A 393 -13.10 -56.26 -28.07
C VAL A 393 -14.30 -55.93 -28.91
N GLU A 394 -15.45 -56.37 -28.43
CA GLU A 394 -16.75 -55.98 -28.93
C GLU A 394 -17.57 -55.45 -27.75
N LEU A 395 -18.11 -54.24 -27.89
CA LEU A 395 -18.91 -53.59 -26.86
C LEU A 395 -20.19 -52.99 -27.42
N VAL A 396 -21.22 -52.97 -26.58
CA VAL A 396 -22.43 -52.16 -26.78
C VAL A 396 -22.33 -50.99 -25.80
N GLY A 397 -22.56 -49.79 -26.30
CA GLY A 397 -22.46 -48.59 -25.47
C GLY A 397 -23.31 -47.45 -26.00
N VAL A 398 -23.38 -46.38 -25.20
CA VAL A 398 -24.04 -45.13 -25.57
C VAL A 398 -22.98 -44.05 -25.68
N MET A 399 -22.99 -43.28 -26.76
CA MET A 399 -22.09 -42.15 -26.94
C MET A 399 -22.43 -41.04 -25.95
N MET A 400 -21.42 -40.51 -25.27
CA MET A 400 -21.57 -39.45 -24.27
C MET A 400 -21.05 -38.09 -24.74
N GLY A 401 -20.48 -38.03 -25.95
CA GLY A 401 -19.84 -36.84 -26.51
C GLY A 401 -18.32 -36.89 -26.38
N ARG A 402 -17.66 -35.73 -26.36
CA ARG A 402 -16.21 -35.64 -26.19
C ARG A 402 -15.82 -35.49 -24.72
N GLN A 403 -14.77 -36.20 -24.30
CA GLN A 403 -14.23 -36.11 -22.95
C GLN A 403 -12.73 -35.83 -22.98
N ARG A 404 -12.29 -34.96 -22.07
CA ARG A 404 -10.87 -34.73 -21.79
C ARG A 404 -10.43 -35.50 -20.56
N LEU A 405 -9.37 -36.30 -20.69
CA LEU A 405 -8.72 -37.05 -19.61
C LEU A 405 -7.21 -36.80 -19.69
N GLY A 406 -6.72 -35.89 -18.85
CA GLY A 406 -5.34 -35.38 -18.94
C GLY A 406 -5.11 -34.67 -20.28
N ASP A 407 -4.17 -35.20 -21.06
CA ASP A 407 -3.82 -34.70 -22.39
C ASP A 407 -4.61 -35.38 -23.53
N LEU A 408 -5.45 -36.37 -23.21
CA LEU A 408 -6.29 -37.06 -24.18
C LEU A 408 -7.62 -36.34 -24.30
N GLU A 409 -7.97 -35.91 -25.50
CA GLU A 409 -9.30 -35.39 -25.84
C GLU A 409 -9.92 -36.29 -26.91
N LEU A 410 -10.79 -37.22 -26.49
CA LEU A 410 -11.27 -38.32 -27.31
C LEU A 410 -12.79 -38.50 -27.15
N PRO A 411 -13.48 -39.14 -28.12
CA PRO A 411 -14.86 -39.58 -27.96
C PRO A 411 -15.02 -40.49 -26.75
N LEU A 412 -16.10 -40.28 -25.97
CA LEU A 412 -16.43 -41.08 -24.80
C LEU A 412 -17.67 -41.93 -25.06
N VAL A 413 -17.53 -43.23 -24.84
CA VAL A 413 -18.63 -44.20 -24.88
C VAL A 413 -18.83 -44.76 -23.49
N ARG A 414 -20.05 -44.71 -22.97
CA ARG A 414 -20.42 -45.44 -21.76
C ARG A 414 -20.75 -46.88 -22.14
N ALA A 415 -19.92 -47.84 -21.71
CA ALA A 415 -20.16 -49.23 -21.99
C ALA A 415 -21.38 -49.73 -21.20
N VAL A 416 -22.28 -50.40 -21.91
CA VAL A 416 -23.39 -51.15 -21.34
C VAL A 416 -22.94 -52.60 -21.11
N TRP A 417 -22.24 -53.17 -22.10
CA TRP A 417 -21.66 -54.51 -22.05
C TRP A 417 -20.40 -54.58 -22.92
N MET A 418 -19.43 -55.40 -22.53
CA MET A 418 -18.18 -55.61 -23.27
C MET A 418 -17.72 -57.07 -23.13
N ARG A 419 -17.17 -57.62 -24.22
CA ARG A 419 -16.53 -58.95 -24.26
C ARG A 419 -15.32 -58.94 -25.17
N THR A 420 -14.48 -59.97 -25.08
CA THR A 420 -13.49 -60.28 -26.11
C THR A 420 -14.19 -60.74 -27.38
N ALA A 421 -13.87 -60.13 -28.52
CA ALA A 421 -14.36 -60.57 -29.83
C ALA A 421 -13.65 -61.88 -30.23
N LEU A 422 -14.43 -62.85 -30.72
CA LEU A 422 -13.92 -64.12 -31.23
C LEU A 422 -13.17 -63.97 -32.57
#